data_AF-A0AB39P4R7-F1
#
_entry.id   AF-A0AB39P4R7-F1
#
_cell.length_a   1.000
_cell.length_b   1.000
_cell.length_c   1.000
_cell.angle_alpha   90.00
_cell.angle_beta   90.00
_cell.angle_gamma   90.00
#
_symmetry.space_group_name_H-M   'P 1'
#
loop_
_entity.id
_entity.type
_entity.pdbx_description
1 polymer ?
#
loop_
_entity_poly.entity_id
_entity_poly.type
_entity_poly.pdbx_seq_one_letter_code
_entity_poly.pdbx_strand_id
1 'polypeptide(L)'
;MATRGGCAVKGCLGVLMAALVLVIGAVVWLGTAPGRWQDQARDNMMQGVAASKNRLVRASADGTLLGTEIQRAVRTTGKGAVDIRRQGSRVTVTAEFMGMGPGLGGSGEATGCYRFDIVPPSVSAHEISEKVCRDRPYAPVFRSPAEVAQDVVAELRAALSRDGLTGVQDAEVWQTYGIDIQDRETKSGQLVTLAWLLKGPSLRGRVCYEFRVQDKPRTVTAKKLTQDGCYRIRRAEEARQKAAQRAELDESAGKIEHRIDHALADGRLTDGELADALALPRTDSMGGPAHDDPVAVPVGVRRPSSEVVVLAKVNALQQTAWNEGCYEFRARLTTRSVTRRAVGTDCLGKAQWRAGSG
;
A
#
# COMPACT_ATOMS: atom_id res chain seq x y z
N MET A 1 -13.39 56.43 -55.63
CA MET A 1 -13.21 55.49 -54.49
C MET A 1 -13.49 56.26 -53.21
N ALA A 2 -14.70 56.13 -52.66
CA ALA A 2 -15.10 56.83 -51.44
C ALA A 2 -15.10 55.82 -50.29
N THR A 3 -14.06 55.87 -49.46
CA THR A 3 -13.95 55.18 -48.18
C THR A 3 -15.01 55.73 -47.22
N ARG A 4 -16.21 55.13 -47.21
CA ARG A 4 -17.23 55.39 -46.18
C ARG A 4 -16.77 54.78 -44.86
N GLY A 5 -16.17 55.63 -44.04
CA GLY A 5 -15.60 55.31 -42.73
C GLY A 5 -16.63 54.85 -41.71
N GLY A 6 -16.40 53.67 -41.12
CA GLY A 6 -15.63 53.60 -39.87
C GLY A 6 -16.25 54.12 -38.56
N CYS A 7 -17.47 54.64 -38.53
CA CYS A 7 -18.08 55.13 -37.27
C CYS A 7 -18.96 54.11 -36.53
N ALA A 8 -19.66 53.21 -37.24
CA ALA A 8 -20.56 52.25 -36.59
C ALA A 8 -19.82 51.17 -35.78
N VAL A 9 -18.65 50.74 -36.26
CA VAL A 9 -17.87 49.65 -35.63
C VAL A 9 -17.16 50.11 -34.36
N LYS A 10 -16.64 51.34 -34.32
CA LYS A 10 -15.94 51.87 -33.14
C LYS A 10 -16.89 52.22 -31.99
N GLY A 11 -18.06 52.76 -32.29
CA GLY A 11 -19.08 53.07 -31.27
C GLY A 11 -19.69 51.83 -30.64
N CYS A 12 -20.06 50.84 -31.46
CA CYS A 12 -20.66 49.58 -30.99
C CYS A 12 -19.68 48.76 -30.14
N LEU A 13 -18.41 48.68 -30.56
CA LEU A 13 -17.37 48.01 -29.79
C LEU A 13 -17.14 48.69 -28.43
N GLY A 14 -17.17 50.03 -28.38
CA GLY A 14 -17.05 50.79 -27.13
C GLY A 14 -18.17 50.49 -26.14
N VAL A 15 -19.42 50.42 -26.61
CA VAL A 15 -20.58 50.08 -25.77
C VAL A 15 -20.51 48.64 -25.28
N LEU A 16 -20.11 47.69 -26.14
CA LEU A 16 -19.94 46.29 -25.75
C LEU A 16 -18.82 46.12 -24.72
N MET A 17 -17.70 46.80 -24.87
CA MET A 17 -16.61 46.77 -23.89
C MET A 17 -17.03 47.40 -22.56
N ALA A 18 -17.74 48.53 -22.58
CA ALA A 18 -18.26 49.14 -21.36
C ALA A 18 -19.30 48.25 -20.64
N ALA A 19 -20.21 47.62 -21.40
CA ALA A 19 -21.17 46.66 -20.87
C ALA A 19 -20.47 45.43 -20.27
N LEU A 20 -19.45 44.91 -20.96
CA LEU A 20 -18.65 43.78 -20.46
C LEU A 20 -17.93 44.14 -19.15
N VAL A 21 -17.30 45.31 -19.07
CA VAL A 21 -16.63 45.78 -17.84
C VAL A 21 -17.63 45.98 -16.71
N LEU A 22 -18.83 46.49 -16.97
CA LEU A 22 -19.89 46.62 -15.96
C LEU A 22 -20.41 45.26 -15.49
N VAL A 23 -20.62 44.30 -16.40
CA VAL A 23 -21.05 42.93 -16.04
C VAL A 23 -19.95 42.23 -15.24
N ILE A 24 -18.70 42.29 -15.67
CA ILE A 24 -17.56 41.74 -14.93
C ILE A 24 -17.45 42.44 -13.57
N GLY A 25 -17.55 43.76 -13.51
CA GLY A 25 -17.51 44.53 -12.26
C GLY A 25 -18.65 44.17 -11.31
N ALA A 26 -19.87 43.98 -11.81
CA ALA A 26 -21.02 43.55 -11.02
C ALA A 26 -20.88 42.10 -10.55
N VAL A 27 -20.40 41.19 -11.39
CA VAL A 27 -20.13 39.79 -11.03
C VAL A 27 -19.01 39.71 -10.00
N VAL A 28 -17.94 40.49 -10.18
CA VAL A 28 -16.86 40.60 -9.19
C VAL A 28 -17.40 41.18 -7.89
N TRP A 29 -18.18 42.26 -7.92
CA TRP A 29 -18.74 42.87 -6.71
C TRP A 29 -19.72 41.95 -5.96
N LEU A 30 -20.60 41.24 -6.68
CA LEU A 30 -21.49 40.20 -6.13
C LEU A 30 -20.72 38.98 -5.64
N GLY A 31 -19.58 38.69 -6.27
CA GLY A 31 -18.63 37.67 -5.83
C GLY A 31 -17.85 38.09 -4.59
N THR A 32 -17.46 39.36 -4.47
CA THR A 32 -16.62 39.88 -3.39
C THR A 32 -17.41 40.61 -2.31
N ALA A 33 -18.73 40.46 -2.28
CA ALA A 33 -19.57 41.12 -1.28
C ALA A 33 -19.08 40.75 0.13
N PRO A 34 -18.75 41.73 0.98
CA PRO A 34 -18.18 41.47 2.30
C PRO A 34 -19.17 40.66 3.15
N GLY A 35 -18.71 39.56 3.75
CA GLY A 35 -19.50 38.69 4.62
C GLY A 35 -20.01 37.39 3.98
N ARG A 36 -20.30 37.37 2.68
CA ARG A 36 -20.86 36.17 2.00
C ARG A 36 -19.98 34.93 2.13
N TRP A 37 -18.67 35.11 2.03
CA TRP A 37 -17.71 34.01 2.18
C TRP A 37 -17.65 33.46 3.60
N GLN A 38 -17.83 34.32 4.59
CA GLN A 38 -17.83 33.93 5.99
C GLN A 38 -19.14 33.21 6.35
N ASP A 39 -20.27 33.66 5.83
CA ASP A 39 -21.55 32.96 5.99
C ASP A 39 -21.51 31.59 5.34
N GLN A 40 -20.99 31.49 4.11
CA GLN A 40 -20.84 30.20 3.44
C GLN A 40 -19.83 29.28 4.15
N ALA A 41 -18.72 29.82 4.66
CA ALA A 41 -17.80 29.06 5.48
C ALA A 41 -18.51 28.52 6.74
N ARG A 42 -19.33 29.35 7.40
CA ARG A 42 -20.12 28.94 8.57
C ARG A 42 -21.15 27.88 8.23
N ASP A 43 -21.85 28.00 7.11
CA ASP A 43 -22.80 26.99 6.63
C ASP A 43 -22.11 25.66 6.36
N ASN A 44 -20.96 25.67 5.68
CA ASN A 44 -20.17 24.48 5.41
C ASN A 44 -19.67 23.82 6.72
N MET A 45 -19.26 24.63 7.70
CA MET A 45 -18.91 24.15 9.04
C MET A 45 -20.11 23.46 9.72
N MET A 46 -21.27 24.11 9.73
CA MET A 46 -22.50 23.59 10.33
C MET A 46 -22.98 22.31 9.66
N GLN A 47 -22.84 22.19 8.34
CA GLN A 47 -23.09 20.95 7.61
C GLN A 47 -22.17 19.82 8.07
N GLY A 48 -20.88 20.10 8.30
CA GLY A 48 -19.93 19.14 8.85
C GLY A 48 -20.32 18.64 10.25
N VAL A 49 -20.78 19.55 11.12
CA VAL A 49 -21.29 19.23 12.47
C VAL A 49 -22.53 18.34 12.38
N ALA A 50 -23.51 18.73 11.56
CA ALA A 50 -24.76 17.98 11.36
C ALA A 50 -24.49 16.59 10.78
N ALA A 51 -23.59 16.47 9.80
CA ALA A 51 -23.19 15.19 9.24
C ALA A 51 -22.51 14.29 10.29
N SER A 52 -21.66 14.85 11.15
CA SER A 52 -21.02 14.11 12.24
C SER A 52 -22.02 13.65 13.29
N LYS A 53 -22.97 14.51 13.67
CA LYS A 53 -24.10 14.14 14.54
C LYS A 53 -24.88 12.96 13.96
N ASN A 54 -25.28 13.02 12.69
CA ASN A 54 -26.03 11.96 12.04
C ASN A 54 -25.25 10.64 11.94
N ARG A 55 -23.92 10.69 11.75
CA ARG A 55 -23.06 9.50 11.79
C ARG A 55 -22.98 8.92 13.21
N LEU A 56 -22.85 9.75 14.24
CA LEU A 56 -22.85 9.30 15.63
C LEU A 56 -24.18 8.67 16.05
N VAL A 57 -25.32 9.22 15.60
CA VAL A 57 -26.65 8.60 15.82
C VAL A 57 -26.69 7.20 15.21
N ARG A 58 -26.26 7.05 13.95
CA ARG A 58 -26.23 5.74 13.28
C ARG A 58 -25.27 4.76 13.95
N ALA A 59 -24.08 5.22 14.33
CA ALA A 59 -23.09 4.38 15.00
C ALA A 59 -23.54 3.93 16.39
N SER A 60 -24.34 4.73 17.10
CA SER A 60 -24.86 4.39 18.43
C SER A 60 -26.20 3.64 18.42
N ALA A 61 -26.69 3.24 17.23
CA ALA A 61 -28.00 2.62 17.08
C ALA A 61 -28.11 1.25 17.78
N ASP A 62 -27.00 0.53 17.95
CA ASP A 62 -26.96 -0.76 18.65
C ASP A 62 -26.82 -0.62 20.18
N GLY A 63 -26.85 0.62 20.70
CA GLY A 63 -26.73 0.92 22.13
C GLY A 63 -25.29 0.96 22.64
N THR A 64 -24.32 0.60 21.82
CA THR A 64 -22.90 0.75 22.10
C THR A 64 -22.27 1.75 21.13
N LEU A 65 -21.16 2.34 21.52
CA LEU A 65 -20.44 3.24 20.63
C LEU A 65 -18.95 3.08 20.88
N LEU A 66 -18.25 2.44 19.95
CA LEU A 66 -16.83 2.16 20.02
C LEU A 66 -16.04 3.44 19.72
N GLY A 67 -14.79 3.52 20.22
CA GLY A 67 -13.98 4.71 19.97
C GLY A 67 -13.53 4.81 18.51
N THR A 68 -13.33 3.69 17.83
CA THR A 68 -13.06 3.63 16.38
C THR A 68 -14.25 4.17 15.57
N GLU A 69 -15.47 3.87 15.97
CA GLU A 69 -16.70 4.41 15.35
C GLU A 69 -16.82 5.92 15.55
N ILE A 70 -16.56 6.42 16.76
CA ILE A 70 -16.53 7.87 17.05
C ILE A 70 -15.52 8.57 16.14
N GLN A 71 -14.33 7.98 16.00
CA GLN A 71 -13.25 8.53 15.19
C GLN A 71 -13.62 8.59 13.70
N ARG A 72 -14.35 7.60 13.18
CA ARG A 72 -14.86 7.63 11.80
C ARG A 72 -16.06 8.58 11.63
N ALA A 73 -16.90 8.70 12.66
CA ALA A 73 -18.09 9.53 12.63
C ALA A 73 -17.79 11.03 12.74
N VAL A 74 -16.79 11.41 13.55
CA VAL A 74 -16.38 12.80 13.75
C VAL A 74 -15.23 13.14 12.82
N ARG A 75 -15.58 13.59 11.61
CA ARG A 75 -14.60 14.04 10.61
C ARG A 75 -14.40 15.54 10.74
N THR A 76 -13.23 15.94 11.24
CA THR A 76 -12.80 17.33 11.27
C THR A 76 -11.93 17.61 10.04
N THR A 77 -12.10 18.79 9.44
CA THR A 77 -11.38 19.25 8.24
C THR A 77 -9.99 19.80 8.54
N GLY A 78 -9.65 19.97 9.83
CA GLY A 78 -8.34 20.46 10.30
C GLY A 78 -7.61 19.48 11.20
N LYS A 79 -6.43 19.89 11.70
CA LYS A 79 -5.63 19.12 12.68
C LYS A 79 -6.27 19.05 14.08
N GLY A 80 -7.52 19.52 14.22
CA GLY A 80 -8.22 19.58 15.49
C GLY A 80 -8.40 18.19 16.08
N ALA A 81 -7.78 17.96 17.24
CA ALA A 81 -7.95 16.75 18.02
C ALA A 81 -9.43 16.59 18.43
N VAL A 82 -9.88 15.33 18.47
CA VAL A 82 -11.16 14.94 19.07
C VAL A 82 -10.88 14.51 20.51
N ASP A 83 -11.51 15.17 21.48
CA ASP A 83 -11.50 14.73 22.89
C ASP A 83 -12.72 13.83 23.13
N ILE A 84 -12.49 12.64 23.69
CA ILE A 84 -13.54 11.66 23.96
C ILE A 84 -13.51 11.33 25.45
N ARG A 85 -14.62 11.61 26.13
CA ARG A 85 -14.81 11.28 27.56
C ARG A 85 -15.96 10.30 27.69
N ARG A 86 -15.76 9.26 28.50
CA ARG A 86 -16.79 8.25 28.79
C ARG A 86 -17.09 8.27 30.28
N GLN A 87 -18.38 8.31 30.62
CA GLN A 87 -18.87 8.23 31.99
C GLN A 87 -20.10 7.31 32.02
N GLY A 88 -19.89 6.04 32.37
CA GLY A 88 -20.93 5.02 32.26
C GLY A 88 -21.39 4.85 30.81
N SER A 89 -22.70 4.93 30.58
CA SER A 89 -23.31 4.86 29.24
C SER A 89 -23.25 6.18 28.46
N ARG A 90 -22.84 7.29 29.10
CA ARG A 90 -22.71 8.59 28.46
C ARG A 90 -21.32 8.75 27.84
N VAL A 91 -21.30 9.20 26.59
CA VAL A 91 -20.07 9.60 25.89
C VAL A 91 -20.16 11.06 25.50
N THR A 92 -19.15 11.85 25.85
CA THR A 92 -19.03 13.23 25.44
C THR A 92 -17.87 13.35 24.46
N VAL A 93 -18.14 13.86 23.26
CA VAL A 93 -17.14 14.07 22.21
C VAL A 93 -17.01 15.56 21.96
N THR A 94 -15.80 16.11 22.08
CA THR A 94 -15.55 17.52 21.81
C THR A 94 -14.59 17.66 20.63
N ALA A 95 -15.04 18.34 19.58
CA ALA A 95 -14.27 18.48 18.34
C ALA A 95 -14.37 19.90 17.78
N GLU A 96 -13.32 20.31 17.08
CA GLU A 96 -13.27 21.58 16.36
C GLU A 96 -13.59 21.34 14.89
N PHE A 97 -14.54 22.11 14.37
CA PHE A 97 -14.93 22.08 12.97
C PHE A 97 -14.43 23.34 12.28
N MET A 98 -14.05 23.17 11.02
CA MET A 98 -13.65 24.27 10.15
C MET A 98 -14.47 24.17 8.86
N GLY A 99 -15.10 25.26 8.47
CA GLY A 99 -15.70 25.41 7.16
C GLY A 99 -14.89 26.38 6.32
N MET A 100 -14.76 26.06 5.03
CA MET A 100 -14.10 26.91 4.06
C MET A 100 -15.14 27.47 3.08
N GLY A 101 -15.14 28.78 2.87
CA GLY A 101 -15.87 29.43 1.81
C GLY A 101 -15.09 29.37 0.48
N PRO A 102 -15.77 29.41 -0.68
CA PRO A 102 -15.09 29.55 -1.97
C PRO A 102 -14.28 30.86 -2.02
N GLY A 103 -13.12 30.85 -2.67
CA GLY A 103 -12.35 32.09 -2.84
C GLY A 103 -11.17 31.94 -3.79
N LEU A 104 -11.26 32.59 -4.95
CA LEU A 104 -10.09 32.86 -5.81
C LEU A 104 -9.37 34.10 -5.24
N GLY A 105 -8.35 33.89 -4.40
CA GLY A 105 -7.54 34.97 -3.82
C GLY A 105 -7.67 35.16 -2.31
N GLY A 106 -8.45 34.32 -1.62
CA GLY A 106 -8.55 34.29 -0.15
C GLY A 106 -9.78 33.51 0.28
N SER A 107 -9.60 32.46 1.08
CA SER A 107 -10.71 31.68 1.63
C SER A 107 -11.27 32.37 2.88
N GLY A 108 -12.58 32.56 2.94
CA GLY A 108 -13.26 32.77 4.22
C GLY A 108 -13.15 31.49 5.04
N GLU A 109 -12.66 31.59 6.26
CA GLU A 109 -12.60 30.48 7.21
C GLU A 109 -13.57 30.74 8.36
N ALA A 110 -14.34 29.73 8.71
CA ALA A 110 -15.15 29.72 9.92
C ALA A 110 -14.73 28.53 10.77
N THR A 111 -14.44 28.75 12.04
CA THR A 111 -14.13 27.70 13.01
C THR A 111 -15.13 27.74 14.15
N GLY A 112 -15.39 26.56 14.72
CA GLY A 112 -16.36 26.41 15.80
C GLY A 112 -16.10 25.13 16.56
N CYS A 113 -16.28 25.19 17.88
CA CYS A 113 -16.07 24.05 18.74
C CYS A 113 -17.40 23.47 19.19
N TYR A 114 -17.58 22.17 18.98
CA TYR A 114 -18.83 21.48 19.25
C TYR A 114 -18.62 20.35 20.24
N ARG A 115 -19.55 20.27 21.19
CA ARG A 115 -19.69 19.13 22.09
C ARG A 115 -20.88 18.30 21.64
N PHE A 116 -20.64 17.01 21.42
CA PHE A 116 -21.66 16.00 21.23
C PHE A 116 -21.86 15.25 22.54
N ASP A 117 -23.06 15.30 23.11
CA ASP A 117 -23.43 14.45 24.23
C ASP A 117 -24.23 13.27 23.70
N ILE A 118 -23.70 12.09 23.95
CA ILE A 118 -24.19 10.84 23.41
C ILE A 118 -24.70 9.99 24.57
N VAL A 119 -25.99 9.71 24.55
CA VAL A 119 -26.66 8.74 25.41
C VAL A 119 -27.39 7.80 24.46
N PRO A 120 -26.75 6.70 24.03
CA PRO A 120 -27.24 5.87 22.93
C PRO A 120 -28.73 5.52 23.07
N PRO A 121 -29.52 5.63 21.97
CA PRO A 121 -29.13 6.04 20.61
C PRO A 121 -29.20 7.58 20.37
N SER A 122 -29.43 8.39 21.41
CA SER A 122 -29.62 9.82 21.29
C SER A 122 -28.29 10.58 21.25
N VAL A 123 -28.18 11.53 20.31
CA VAL A 123 -27.04 12.44 20.21
C VAL A 123 -27.54 13.87 20.16
N SER A 124 -27.09 14.70 21.10
CA SER A 124 -27.22 16.16 21.02
C SER A 124 -25.89 16.77 20.60
N ALA A 125 -25.94 17.94 19.97
CA ALA A 125 -24.76 18.70 19.59
C ALA A 125 -24.99 20.16 19.96
N HIS A 126 -24.03 20.78 20.62
CA HIS A 126 -24.10 22.21 20.93
C HIS A 126 -22.71 22.84 20.79
N GLU A 127 -22.70 24.09 20.39
CA GLU A 127 -21.48 24.89 20.33
C GLU A 127 -21.02 25.23 21.75
N ILE A 128 -19.72 25.13 21.99
CA ILE A 128 -19.10 25.50 23.26
C ILE A 128 -18.12 26.67 23.03
N SER A 129 -17.82 27.41 24.09
CA SER A 129 -16.91 28.54 23.97
C SER A 129 -15.52 28.10 23.52
N GLU A 130 -14.89 28.94 22.70
CA GLU A 130 -13.55 28.68 22.17
C GLU A 130 -12.52 28.50 23.30
N LYS A 131 -12.69 29.17 24.44
CA LYS A 131 -11.85 28.99 25.63
C LYS A 131 -11.85 27.54 26.11
N VAL A 132 -13.04 26.95 26.29
CA VAL A 132 -13.17 25.53 26.69
C VAL A 132 -12.57 24.61 25.63
N CYS A 133 -12.62 25.01 24.36
CA CYS A 133 -12.00 24.28 23.26
C CYS A 133 -10.47 24.32 23.30
N ARG A 134 -9.89 25.48 23.62
CA ARG A 134 -8.43 25.70 23.72
C ARG A 134 -7.83 25.05 24.96
N ASP A 135 -8.62 24.94 26.04
CA ASP A 135 -8.22 24.24 27.26
C ASP A 135 -8.17 22.70 27.10
N ARG A 136 -8.51 22.17 25.91
CA ARG A 136 -8.32 20.76 25.58
C ARG A 136 -6.83 20.43 25.47
N PRO A 137 -6.42 19.17 25.72
CA PRO A 137 -5.07 18.73 25.41
C PRO A 137 -4.75 19.03 23.94
N TYR A 138 -3.68 19.80 23.72
CA TYR A 138 -3.26 20.21 22.37
C TYR A 138 -2.88 19.00 21.47
N ALA A 139 -2.51 17.88 22.09
CA ALA A 139 -2.27 16.62 21.39
C ALA A 139 -3.56 15.78 21.35
N PRO A 140 -3.85 15.10 20.23
CA PRO A 140 -4.86 14.05 20.21
C PRO A 140 -4.60 13.09 21.37
N VAL A 141 -5.65 12.78 22.15
CA VAL A 141 -5.56 11.70 23.13
C VAL A 141 -5.54 10.41 22.32
N PHE A 142 -4.33 9.95 21.97
CA PHE A 142 -4.15 8.68 21.29
C PHE A 142 -4.60 7.58 22.22
N ARG A 143 -5.60 6.81 21.77
CA ARG A 143 -6.01 5.60 22.47
C ARG A 143 -4.88 4.60 22.48
N SER A 144 -4.81 3.80 23.53
CA SER A 144 -3.81 2.75 23.58
C SER A 144 -4.05 1.76 22.43
N PRO A 145 -3.00 1.23 21.78
CA PRO A 145 -3.18 0.22 20.74
C PRO A 145 -3.98 -1.00 21.19
N ALA A 146 -3.96 -1.33 22.49
CA ALA A 146 -4.75 -2.43 23.05
C ALA A 146 -6.26 -2.15 23.02
N GLU A 147 -6.67 -0.92 23.38
CA GLU A 147 -8.06 -0.50 23.27
C GLU A 147 -8.54 -0.47 21.81
N VAL A 148 -7.72 0.05 20.89
CA VAL A 148 -8.05 0.04 19.46
C VAL A 148 -8.20 -1.39 18.95
N ALA A 149 -7.32 -2.31 19.37
CA ALA A 149 -7.43 -3.72 19.00
C ALA A 149 -8.72 -4.38 19.53
N GLN A 150 -9.18 -4.02 20.73
CA GLN A 150 -10.45 -4.51 21.28
C GLN A 150 -11.65 -4.03 20.46
N ASP A 151 -11.68 -2.75 20.10
CA ASP A 151 -12.72 -2.19 19.21
C ASP A 151 -12.72 -2.89 17.85
N VAL A 152 -11.54 -3.10 17.25
CA VAL A 152 -11.41 -3.86 16.00
C VAL A 152 -12.00 -5.26 16.15
N VAL A 153 -11.67 -5.98 17.22
CA VAL A 153 -12.25 -7.32 17.47
C VAL A 153 -13.78 -7.28 17.56
N ALA A 154 -14.35 -6.28 18.23
CA ALA A 154 -15.79 -6.12 18.33
C ALA A 154 -16.44 -5.85 16.96
N GLU A 155 -15.89 -4.91 16.18
CA GLU A 155 -16.41 -4.57 14.85
C GLU A 155 -16.28 -5.75 13.87
N LEU A 156 -15.15 -6.46 13.87
CA LEU A 156 -14.97 -7.63 13.00
C LEU A 156 -15.89 -8.79 13.41
N ARG A 157 -16.22 -8.94 14.69
CA ARG A 157 -17.20 -9.96 15.13
C ARG A 157 -18.61 -9.61 14.62
N ALA A 158 -18.98 -8.34 14.67
CA ALA A 158 -20.25 -7.88 14.11
C ALA A 158 -20.29 -8.08 12.58
N ALA A 159 -19.22 -7.73 11.87
CA ALA A 159 -19.10 -7.93 10.43
C ALA A 159 -19.14 -9.42 10.04
N LEU A 160 -18.41 -10.28 10.77
CA LEU A 160 -18.43 -11.73 10.57
C LEU A 160 -19.84 -12.31 10.73
N SER A 161 -20.58 -11.79 11.71
CA SER A 161 -21.93 -12.27 12.00
C SER A 161 -22.94 -11.91 10.91
N ARG A 162 -22.78 -10.72 10.29
CA ARG A 162 -23.64 -10.24 9.21
C ARG A 162 -23.31 -10.87 7.86
N ASP A 163 -22.05 -10.77 7.43
CA ASP A 163 -21.67 -11.02 6.03
C ASP A 163 -20.50 -12.01 5.89
N GLY A 164 -20.18 -12.76 6.95
CA GLY A 164 -19.10 -13.74 6.94
C GLY A 164 -17.72 -13.11 6.77
N LEU A 165 -16.77 -13.85 6.18
CA LEU A 165 -15.40 -13.38 6.00
C LEU A 165 -15.30 -12.19 5.04
N THR A 166 -16.18 -12.09 4.04
CA THR A 166 -16.24 -10.95 3.12
C THR A 166 -16.56 -9.66 3.88
N GLY A 167 -17.56 -9.68 4.77
CA GLY A 167 -17.86 -8.54 5.63
C GLY A 167 -16.69 -8.10 6.49
N VAL A 168 -15.88 -9.04 6.97
CA VAL A 168 -14.68 -8.75 7.75
C VAL A 168 -13.60 -8.10 6.89
N GLN A 169 -13.43 -8.51 5.63
CA GLN A 169 -12.45 -7.91 4.71
C GLN A 169 -12.78 -6.44 4.40
N ASP A 170 -14.07 -6.16 4.23
CA ASP A 170 -14.61 -4.86 3.84
C ASP A 170 -15.02 -3.97 5.03
N ALA A 171 -14.82 -4.45 6.26
CA ALA A 171 -15.23 -3.75 7.47
C ALA A 171 -14.63 -2.33 7.53
N GLU A 172 -15.47 -1.33 7.80
CA GLU A 172 -15.06 0.08 7.88
C GLU A 172 -13.97 0.33 8.92
N VAL A 173 -13.84 -0.55 9.93
CA VAL A 173 -12.81 -0.44 10.95
C VAL A 173 -11.41 -0.31 10.36
N TRP A 174 -11.15 -0.96 9.22
CA TRP A 174 -9.87 -0.89 8.52
C TRP A 174 -9.53 0.48 7.97
N GLN A 175 -10.53 1.36 7.81
CA GLN A 175 -10.36 2.75 7.36
C GLN A 175 -10.20 3.72 8.54
N THR A 176 -10.19 3.22 9.77
CA THR A 176 -10.04 4.06 10.97
C THR A 176 -8.63 4.64 11.04
N TYR A 177 -8.53 5.95 11.26
CA TYR A 177 -7.22 6.61 11.37
C TYR A 177 -6.36 5.96 12.45
N GLY A 178 -5.12 5.66 12.08
CA GLY A 178 -4.14 5.01 12.93
C GLY A 178 -4.17 3.48 12.90
N ILE A 179 -4.97 2.90 12.02
CA ILE A 179 -4.90 1.50 11.62
C ILE A 179 -4.30 1.44 10.21
N ASP A 180 -3.21 0.70 10.05
CA ASP A 180 -2.53 0.53 8.77
C ASP A 180 -2.32 -0.97 8.52
N ILE A 181 -2.96 -1.48 7.46
CA ILE A 181 -2.93 -2.91 7.14
C ILE A 181 -1.60 -3.22 6.47
N GLN A 182 -0.82 -4.08 7.10
CA GLN A 182 0.45 -4.54 6.56
C GLN A 182 0.25 -5.68 5.56
N ASP A 183 -0.60 -6.64 5.91
CA ASP A 183 -0.78 -7.86 5.13
C ASP A 183 -2.08 -8.58 5.50
N ARG A 184 -2.58 -9.42 4.60
CA ARG A 184 -3.77 -10.24 4.80
C ARG A 184 -3.59 -11.60 4.15
N GLU A 185 -3.92 -12.65 4.89
CA GLU A 185 -3.89 -14.02 4.41
C GLU A 185 -5.25 -14.67 4.66
N THR A 186 -5.85 -15.24 3.62
CA THR A 186 -7.10 -16.02 3.74
C THR A 186 -6.80 -17.48 3.42
N LYS A 187 -7.03 -18.38 4.38
CA LYS A 187 -6.80 -19.82 4.23
C LYS A 187 -7.88 -20.62 4.93
N SER A 188 -8.47 -21.58 4.24
CA SER A 188 -9.35 -22.61 4.84
C SER A 188 -10.44 -22.05 5.78
N GLY A 189 -11.14 -20.98 5.37
CA GLY A 189 -12.20 -20.36 6.20
C GLY A 189 -11.68 -19.52 7.37
N GLN A 190 -10.40 -19.16 7.36
CA GLN A 190 -9.76 -18.25 8.28
C GLN A 190 -9.19 -17.04 7.52
N LEU A 191 -9.42 -15.84 8.03
CA LEU A 191 -8.75 -14.61 7.62
C LEU A 191 -7.80 -14.18 8.74
N VAL A 192 -6.55 -13.90 8.37
CA VAL A 192 -5.56 -13.28 9.25
C VAL A 192 -5.19 -11.92 8.67
N THR A 193 -5.35 -10.88 9.46
CA THR A 193 -4.93 -9.51 9.11
C THR A 193 -3.80 -9.08 10.04
N LEU A 194 -2.67 -8.68 9.47
CA LEU A 194 -1.56 -8.04 10.18
C LEU A 194 -1.72 -6.54 10.02
N ALA A 195 -1.83 -5.81 11.13
CA ALA A 195 -2.02 -4.37 11.10
C ALA A 195 -1.16 -3.65 12.15
N TRP A 196 -0.70 -2.47 11.77
CA TRP A 196 -0.04 -1.51 12.64
C TRP A 196 -1.07 -0.60 13.28
N LEU A 197 -1.05 -0.52 14.61
CA LEU A 197 -1.87 0.42 15.37
C LEU A 197 -0.98 1.54 15.93
N LEU A 198 -1.35 2.79 15.67
CA LEU A 198 -0.64 3.96 16.20
C LEU A 198 -0.77 4.06 17.72
N LYS A 199 0.35 4.35 18.39
CA LYS A 199 0.51 4.60 19.84
C LYS A 199 0.72 6.10 20.14
N GLY A 200 0.64 6.96 19.12
CA GLY A 200 0.99 8.37 19.26
C GLY A 200 1.05 9.09 17.91
N PRO A 201 1.42 10.38 17.91
CA PRO A 201 1.48 11.19 16.69
C PRO A 201 2.67 10.83 15.80
N SER A 202 3.67 10.12 16.34
CA SER A 202 4.84 9.71 15.57
C SER A 202 4.58 8.38 14.85
N LEU A 203 4.95 8.32 13.57
CA LEU A 203 4.90 7.08 12.78
C LEU A 203 5.85 5.99 13.32
N ARG A 204 6.74 6.32 14.25
CA ARG A 204 7.62 5.37 14.95
C ARG A 204 6.93 4.66 16.12
N GLY A 205 5.89 5.27 16.69
CA GLY A 205 5.10 4.68 17.75
C GLY A 205 4.00 3.77 17.19
N ARG A 206 4.34 2.67 16.49
CA ARG A 206 3.33 1.68 16.05
C ARG A 206 3.51 0.36 16.77
N VAL A 207 2.40 -0.32 17.01
CA VAL A 207 2.38 -1.66 17.59
C VAL A 207 1.71 -2.61 16.61
N CYS A 208 2.40 -3.70 16.30
CA CYS A 208 1.86 -4.73 15.41
C CYS A 208 0.81 -5.57 16.14
N TYR A 209 -0.32 -5.79 15.49
CA TYR A 209 -1.34 -6.74 15.90
C TYR A 209 -1.66 -7.70 14.77
N GLU A 210 -1.98 -8.92 15.18
CA GLU A 210 -2.56 -9.95 14.34
C GLU A 210 -4.01 -10.15 14.73
N PHE A 211 -4.92 -9.91 13.79
CA PHE A 211 -6.33 -10.18 13.93
C PHE A 211 -6.65 -11.48 13.21
N ARG A 212 -7.05 -12.51 13.95
CA ARG A 212 -7.50 -13.79 13.39
C ARG A 212 -9.00 -13.86 13.45
N VAL A 213 -9.59 -14.17 12.31
CA VAL A 213 -11.03 -14.37 12.13
C VAL A 213 -11.22 -15.76 11.56
N GLN A 214 -12.05 -16.58 12.20
CA GLN A 214 -12.40 -17.91 11.73
C GLN A 214 -13.91 -17.96 11.56
N ASP A 215 -14.40 -18.50 10.44
CA ASP A 215 -15.84 -18.61 10.20
C ASP A 215 -16.46 -19.84 10.89
N LYS A 216 -15.68 -20.92 11.06
CA LYS A 216 -16.16 -22.17 11.67
C LYS A 216 -15.11 -22.75 12.65
N PRO A 217 -15.32 -22.66 13.98
CA PRO A 217 -16.34 -21.86 14.65
C PRO A 217 -16.12 -20.35 14.48
N ARG A 218 -17.21 -19.56 14.48
CA ARG A 218 -17.14 -18.10 14.36
C ARG A 218 -16.38 -17.49 15.53
N THR A 219 -15.14 -17.08 15.29
CA THR A 219 -14.28 -16.47 16.33
C THR A 219 -13.46 -15.33 15.76
N VAL A 220 -13.19 -14.34 16.62
CA VAL A 220 -12.34 -13.18 16.31
C VAL A 220 -11.42 -12.95 17.50
N THR A 221 -10.11 -12.93 17.25
CA THR A 221 -9.07 -12.72 18.27
C THR A 221 -8.06 -11.70 17.79
N ALA A 222 -7.48 -10.94 18.72
CA ALA A 222 -6.33 -10.07 18.47
C ALA A 222 -5.13 -10.52 19.30
N LYS A 223 -3.95 -10.55 18.69
CA LYS A 223 -2.68 -10.84 19.36
C LYS A 223 -1.67 -9.75 19.03
N LYS A 224 -1.10 -9.12 20.06
CA LYS A 224 0.05 -8.23 19.89
C LYS A 224 1.27 -9.03 19.43
N LEU A 225 1.96 -8.54 18.41
CA LEU A 225 3.19 -9.13 17.90
C LEU A 225 4.40 -8.21 18.14
N THR A 226 5.59 -8.77 17.96
CA THR A 226 6.83 -7.98 17.76
C THR A 226 6.75 -7.24 16.42
N GLN A 227 7.61 -6.25 16.21
CA GLN A 227 7.65 -5.49 14.95
C GLN A 227 7.89 -6.41 13.73
N ASP A 228 8.84 -7.35 13.85
CA ASP A 228 9.15 -8.32 12.79
C ASP A 228 7.99 -9.29 12.48
N GLY A 229 7.06 -9.45 13.43
CA GLY A 229 5.87 -10.27 13.27
C GLY A 229 4.93 -9.73 12.19
N CYS A 230 4.88 -8.42 11.97
CA CYS A 230 4.01 -7.80 10.96
C CYS A 230 4.43 -8.11 9.52
N TYR A 231 5.70 -8.47 9.30
CA TYR A 231 6.22 -8.80 7.97
C TYR A 231 6.34 -10.31 7.73
N ARG A 232 5.77 -11.15 8.61
CA ARG A 232 5.95 -12.61 8.52
C ARG A 232 5.31 -13.23 7.28
N ILE A 233 4.17 -12.70 6.81
CA ILE A 233 3.46 -13.21 5.63
C ILE A 233 4.26 -12.86 4.38
N ARG A 234 4.50 -11.56 4.13
CA ARG A 234 5.43 -11.09 3.08
C ARG A 234 6.75 -11.86 3.03
N ARG A 235 7.45 -12.06 4.16
CA ARG A 235 8.72 -12.83 4.18
C ARG A 235 8.54 -14.29 3.77
N ALA A 236 7.43 -14.92 4.17
CA ALA A 236 7.15 -16.30 3.77
C ALA A 236 6.85 -16.40 2.28
N GLU A 237 6.17 -15.40 1.70
CA GLU A 237 5.93 -15.30 0.26
C GLU A 237 7.22 -15.05 -0.52
N GLU A 238 8.02 -14.08 -0.10
CA GLU A 238 9.36 -13.81 -0.66
C GLU A 238 10.24 -15.08 -0.60
N ALA A 239 10.22 -15.81 0.52
CA ALA A 239 10.96 -17.06 0.67
C ALA A 239 10.45 -18.16 -0.28
N ARG A 240 9.12 -18.29 -0.47
CA ARG A 240 8.54 -19.23 -1.43
C ARG A 240 8.88 -18.86 -2.86
N GLN A 241 8.79 -17.58 -3.22
CA GLN A 241 9.17 -17.09 -4.54
C GLN A 241 10.65 -17.37 -4.81
N LYS A 242 11.53 -17.08 -3.85
CA LYS A 242 12.96 -17.38 -3.93
C LYS A 242 13.24 -18.88 -4.04
N ALA A 243 12.48 -19.72 -3.33
CA ALA A 243 12.61 -21.17 -3.42
C ALA A 243 12.15 -21.71 -4.78
N ALA A 244 11.04 -21.22 -5.31
CA ALA A 244 10.53 -21.58 -6.64
C ALA A 244 11.52 -21.16 -7.74
N GLN A 245 12.02 -19.93 -7.65
CA GLN A 245 13.06 -19.41 -8.53
C GLN A 245 14.33 -20.28 -8.50
N ARG A 246 14.78 -20.69 -7.31
CA ARG A 246 15.93 -21.59 -7.18
C ARG A 246 15.67 -22.97 -7.78
N ALA A 247 14.46 -23.52 -7.60
CA ALA A 247 14.09 -24.80 -8.18
C ALA A 247 14.12 -24.77 -9.72
N GLU A 248 13.66 -23.68 -10.33
CA GLU A 248 13.68 -23.49 -11.78
C GLU A 248 15.11 -23.37 -12.35
N LEU A 249 15.99 -22.65 -11.64
CA LEU A 249 17.42 -22.60 -11.97
C LEU A 249 18.07 -23.98 -11.85
N ASP A 250 17.77 -24.72 -10.77
CA ASP A 250 18.29 -26.07 -10.55
C ASP A 250 17.79 -27.08 -11.62
N GLU A 251 16.55 -26.92 -12.09
CA GLU A 251 15.98 -27.71 -13.20
C GLU A 251 16.66 -27.39 -14.53
N SER A 252 16.81 -26.11 -14.85
CA SER A 252 17.50 -25.65 -16.07
C SER A 252 18.94 -26.15 -16.12
N ALA A 253 19.65 -26.04 -14.99
CA ALA A 253 20.99 -26.56 -14.87
C ALA A 253 21.02 -28.10 -14.88
N GLY A 254 19.93 -28.77 -14.48
CA GLY A 254 19.65 -30.20 -14.72
C GLY A 254 19.74 -30.58 -16.18
N LYS A 255 19.04 -29.83 -17.03
CA LYS A 255 19.01 -30.06 -18.48
C LYS A 255 20.40 -29.86 -19.12
N ILE A 256 21.17 -28.87 -18.65
CA ILE A 256 22.56 -28.64 -19.10
C ILE A 256 23.46 -29.81 -18.73
N GLU A 257 23.41 -30.26 -17.47
CA GLU A 257 24.19 -31.41 -16.99
C GLU A 257 23.93 -32.64 -17.86
N HIS A 258 22.65 -32.94 -18.14
CA HIS A 258 22.27 -34.06 -18.98
C HIS A 258 22.77 -33.95 -20.43
N ARG A 259 22.76 -32.75 -21.02
CA ARG A 259 23.32 -32.52 -22.36
C ARG A 259 24.84 -32.70 -22.41
N ILE A 260 25.56 -32.19 -21.40
CA ILE A 260 27.02 -32.39 -21.28
C ILE A 260 27.33 -33.89 -21.11
N ASP A 261 26.53 -34.60 -20.31
CA ASP A 261 26.69 -36.04 -20.08
C ASP A 261 26.52 -36.84 -21.36
N HIS A 262 25.49 -36.52 -22.16
CA HIS A 262 25.28 -37.12 -23.48
C HIS A 262 26.48 -36.87 -24.43
N ALA A 263 26.93 -35.62 -24.55
CA ALA A 263 28.08 -35.28 -25.39
C ALA A 263 29.38 -35.97 -24.93
N LEU A 264 29.54 -36.17 -23.62
CA LEU A 264 30.66 -36.91 -23.04
C LEU A 264 30.57 -38.41 -23.36
N ALA A 265 29.39 -39.01 -23.25
CA ALA A 265 29.14 -40.41 -23.57
C ALA A 265 29.47 -40.73 -25.05
N ASP A 266 29.18 -39.79 -25.94
CA ASP A 266 29.49 -39.88 -27.38
C ASP A 266 30.97 -39.63 -27.69
N GLY A 267 31.79 -39.25 -26.70
CA GLY A 267 33.20 -38.92 -26.88
C GLY A 267 33.46 -37.59 -27.60
N ARG A 268 32.46 -36.70 -27.63
CA ARG A 268 32.45 -35.48 -28.44
C ARG A 268 32.42 -34.19 -27.64
N LEU A 269 32.83 -34.17 -26.37
CA LEU A 269 32.80 -32.96 -25.54
C LEU A 269 33.83 -31.87 -25.99
N THR A 270 33.65 -31.36 -27.20
CA THR A 270 34.39 -30.28 -27.86
C THR A 270 33.88 -28.92 -27.37
N ASP A 271 34.47 -27.82 -27.85
CA ASP A 271 33.96 -26.48 -27.50
C ASP A 271 32.60 -26.19 -28.14
N GLY A 272 32.33 -26.72 -29.34
CA GLY A 272 31.04 -26.59 -30.02
C GLY A 272 29.92 -27.30 -29.28
N GLU A 273 30.12 -28.58 -28.96
CA GLU A 273 29.13 -29.37 -28.21
C GLU A 273 28.90 -28.82 -26.80
N LEU A 274 29.94 -28.25 -26.17
CA LEU A 274 29.77 -27.58 -24.90
C LEU A 274 28.96 -26.27 -25.03
N ALA A 275 29.18 -25.49 -26.09
CA ALA A 275 28.38 -24.31 -26.37
C ALA A 275 26.90 -24.68 -26.63
N ASP A 276 26.66 -25.74 -27.40
CA ASP A 276 25.31 -26.26 -27.71
C ASP A 276 24.60 -26.80 -26.46
N ALA A 277 25.35 -27.45 -25.56
CA ALA A 277 24.81 -27.92 -24.28
C ALA A 277 24.36 -26.75 -23.38
N LEU A 278 25.07 -25.61 -23.44
CA LEU A 278 24.74 -24.39 -22.68
C LEU A 278 23.66 -23.53 -23.37
N ALA A 279 23.52 -23.65 -24.69
CA ALA A 279 22.53 -22.95 -25.51
C ALA A 279 21.11 -23.55 -25.41
N LEU A 280 20.65 -23.81 -24.18
CA LEU A 280 19.25 -24.12 -23.94
C LEU A 280 18.38 -22.90 -24.34
N PRO A 281 17.30 -23.10 -25.12
CA PRO A 281 16.38 -22.02 -25.43
C PRO A 281 15.68 -21.55 -24.15
N ARG A 282 15.67 -20.24 -23.91
CA ARG A 282 14.88 -19.66 -22.81
C ARG A 282 13.40 -19.83 -23.10
N THR A 283 12.59 -20.00 -22.06
CA THR A 283 11.13 -19.90 -22.14
C THR A 283 10.69 -18.48 -21.74
N ASP A 284 9.84 -17.87 -22.57
CA ASP A 284 9.17 -16.61 -22.25
C ASP A 284 8.11 -16.81 -21.16
N SER A 285 7.48 -15.71 -20.71
CA SER A 285 6.44 -15.74 -19.68
C SER A 285 5.15 -16.46 -20.09
N MET A 286 5.00 -16.82 -21.36
CA MET A 286 3.89 -17.61 -21.89
C MET A 286 4.29 -19.08 -22.17
N GLY A 287 5.52 -19.48 -21.83
CA GLY A 287 6.03 -20.82 -22.09
C GLY A 287 6.49 -21.06 -23.54
N GLY A 288 6.55 -20.02 -24.37
CA GLY A 288 7.12 -20.07 -25.72
C GLY A 288 8.64 -19.90 -25.71
N PRO A 289 9.37 -20.31 -26.77
CA PRO A 289 10.80 -20.05 -26.86
C PRO A 289 11.09 -18.55 -27.01
N ALA A 290 11.90 -17.97 -26.12
CA ALA A 290 12.34 -16.59 -26.21
C ALA A 290 13.44 -16.44 -27.29
N HIS A 291 13.42 -15.33 -28.04
CA HIS A 291 14.42 -15.05 -29.07
C HIS A 291 15.77 -14.62 -28.47
N ASP A 292 16.83 -15.19 -29.04
CA ASP A 292 18.22 -14.70 -29.09
C ASP A 292 19.08 -14.67 -27.83
N ASP A 293 18.73 -15.40 -26.76
CA ASP A 293 19.63 -15.54 -25.61
C ASP A 293 19.67 -16.98 -25.03
N PRO A 294 20.86 -17.57 -24.85
CA PRO A 294 20.96 -18.89 -24.21
C PRO A 294 20.58 -18.80 -22.72
N VAL A 295 19.97 -19.88 -22.21
CA VAL A 295 19.68 -20.06 -20.77
C VAL A 295 20.96 -20.07 -19.95
N ALA A 296 22.11 -20.44 -20.51
CA ALA A 296 23.39 -20.34 -19.81
C ALA A 296 24.47 -19.65 -20.64
N VAL A 297 25.21 -18.77 -19.97
CA VAL A 297 26.39 -18.10 -20.53
C VAL A 297 27.62 -18.61 -19.77
N PRO A 298 28.62 -19.21 -20.45
CA PRO A 298 29.85 -19.62 -19.79
C PRO A 298 30.60 -18.38 -19.29
N VAL A 299 30.99 -18.40 -18.02
CA VAL A 299 31.81 -17.39 -17.36
C VAL A 299 33.29 -17.79 -17.37
N GLY A 300 33.57 -19.10 -17.37
CA GLY A 300 34.91 -19.63 -17.54
C GLY A 300 34.89 -21.13 -17.84
N VAL A 301 35.86 -21.57 -18.65
CA VAL A 301 36.05 -22.98 -19.01
C VAL A 301 37.50 -23.37 -18.71
N ARG A 302 37.70 -24.50 -18.02
CA ARG A 302 39.01 -25.12 -17.79
C ARG A 302 38.98 -26.54 -18.31
N ARG A 303 39.99 -26.93 -19.08
CA ARG A 303 40.13 -28.28 -19.65
C ARG A 303 41.44 -28.96 -19.19
N PRO A 304 41.57 -29.38 -17.92
CA PRO A 304 42.60 -30.34 -17.53
C PRO A 304 42.54 -31.62 -18.39
N SER A 305 43.63 -32.37 -18.47
CA SER A 305 43.69 -33.62 -19.25
C SER A 305 42.69 -34.70 -18.82
N SER A 306 42.18 -34.62 -17.59
CA SER A 306 41.26 -35.62 -16.99
C SER A 306 39.84 -35.10 -16.77
N GLU A 307 39.57 -33.81 -16.93
CA GLU A 307 38.25 -33.22 -16.68
C GLU A 307 38.02 -31.93 -17.48
N VAL A 308 36.75 -31.57 -17.67
CA VAL A 308 36.33 -30.26 -18.16
C VAL A 308 35.47 -29.60 -17.08
N VAL A 309 35.87 -28.41 -16.65
CA VAL A 309 35.15 -27.62 -15.64
C VAL A 309 34.61 -26.36 -16.29
N VAL A 310 33.31 -26.16 -16.19
CA VAL A 310 32.60 -25.02 -16.76
C VAL A 310 31.89 -24.29 -15.65
N LEU A 311 32.27 -23.04 -15.45
CA LEU A 311 31.54 -22.13 -14.62
C LEU A 311 30.58 -21.37 -15.54
N ALA A 312 29.27 -21.55 -15.35
CA ALA A 312 28.27 -20.88 -16.17
C ALA A 312 27.28 -20.10 -15.30
N LYS A 313 26.87 -18.97 -15.86
CA LYS A 313 25.76 -18.16 -15.37
C LYS A 313 24.50 -18.68 -16.03
N VAL A 314 23.59 -19.23 -15.23
CA VAL A 314 22.30 -19.77 -15.69
C VAL A 314 21.23 -18.72 -15.40
N ASN A 315 20.47 -18.37 -16.43
CA ASN A 315 19.32 -17.49 -16.41
C ASN A 315 18.16 -18.16 -17.15
N ALA A 316 17.23 -18.74 -16.38
CA ALA A 316 16.09 -19.49 -16.90
C ALA A 316 14.92 -18.59 -17.36
N LEU A 317 14.84 -17.34 -16.88
CA LEU A 317 13.68 -16.47 -17.06
C LEU A 317 14.07 -15.11 -17.63
N GLN A 318 13.46 -14.72 -18.75
CA GLN A 318 13.73 -13.47 -19.47
C GLN A 318 13.49 -12.19 -18.64
N GLN A 319 12.69 -12.24 -17.56
CA GLN A 319 12.09 -11.03 -17.01
C GLN A 319 12.89 -10.25 -15.96
N THR A 320 13.96 -10.78 -15.34
CA THR A 320 14.76 -9.94 -14.42
C THR A 320 16.23 -10.37 -14.29
N ALA A 321 17.13 -9.39 -14.16
CA ALA A 321 18.55 -9.59 -13.79
C ALA A 321 18.76 -10.24 -12.40
N TRP A 322 17.68 -10.50 -11.67
CA TRP A 322 17.69 -11.16 -10.36
C TRP A 322 17.50 -12.68 -10.46
N ASN A 323 17.22 -13.22 -11.67
CA ASN A 323 17.03 -14.66 -11.96
C ASN A 323 18.33 -15.34 -12.42
N GLU A 324 19.45 -15.03 -11.77
CA GLU A 324 20.75 -15.50 -12.19
C GLU A 324 21.35 -16.38 -11.10
N GLY A 325 21.71 -17.61 -11.46
CA GLY A 325 22.42 -18.55 -10.60
C GLY A 325 23.75 -18.95 -11.23
N CYS A 326 24.81 -19.04 -10.43
CA CYS A 326 26.07 -19.59 -10.87
C CYS A 326 26.13 -21.09 -10.61
N TYR A 327 26.53 -21.84 -11.63
CA TYR A 327 26.71 -23.28 -11.56
C TYR A 327 28.10 -23.68 -12.07
N GLU A 328 28.75 -24.58 -11.34
CA GLU A 328 29.91 -25.32 -11.82
C GLU A 328 29.42 -26.66 -12.37
N PHE A 329 29.76 -26.93 -13.63
CA PHE A 329 29.61 -28.23 -14.27
C PHE A 329 30.98 -28.86 -14.40
N ARG A 330 31.14 -30.09 -13.92
CA ARG A 330 32.41 -30.82 -13.97
C ARG A 330 32.19 -32.15 -14.68
N ALA A 331 32.74 -32.27 -15.87
CA ALA A 331 32.73 -33.49 -16.67
C ALA A 331 34.08 -34.21 -16.49
N ARG A 332 34.08 -35.37 -15.85
CA ARG A 332 35.28 -36.20 -15.67
C ARG A 332 35.42 -37.13 -16.86
N LEU A 333 36.49 -36.93 -17.64
CA LEU A 333 36.70 -37.65 -18.90
C LEU A 333 37.04 -39.13 -18.66
N THR A 334 37.77 -39.43 -17.58
CA THR A 334 38.21 -40.79 -17.25
C THR A 334 37.07 -41.67 -16.76
N THR A 335 36.18 -41.13 -15.92
CA THR A 335 35.04 -41.86 -15.34
C THR A 335 33.74 -41.69 -16.13
N ARG A 336 33.75 -40.87 -17.18
CA ARG A 336 32.55 -40.49 -17.97
C ARG A 336 31.37 -40.08 -17.09
N SER A 337 31.62 -39.12 -16.20
CA SER A 337 30.60 -38.65 -15.26
C SER A 337 30.56 -37.13 -15.23
N VAL A 338 29.35 -36.55 -15.25
CA VAL A 338 29.13 -35.12 -15.07
C VAL A 338 28.52 -34.87 -13.70
N THR A 339 28.98 -33.80 -13.03
CA THR A 339 28.36 -33.31 -11.79
C THR A 339 28.07 -31.82 -11.89
N ARG A 340 26.90 -31.40 -11.37
CA ARG A 340 26.54 -30.00 -11.15
C ARG A 340 26.67 -29.57 -9.69
N ARG A 341 27.14 -28.34 -9.46
CA ARG A 341 27.09 -27.68 -8.14
C ARG A 341 26.69 -26.20 -8.27
N ALA A 342 25.74 -25.75 -7.46
CA ALA A 342 25.45 -24.33 -7.30
C ALA A 342 26.57 -23.64 -6.51
N VAL A 343 27.08 -22.52 -7.03
CA VAL A 343 28.19 -21.74 -6.42
C VAL A 343 27.76 -20.32 -6.02
N GLY A 344 26.45 -20.08 -5.89
CA GLY A 344 25.90 -18.81 -5.42
C GLY A 344 25.99 -17.71 -6.47
N THR A 345 26.51 -16.55 -6.09
CA THR A 345 26.68 -15.36 -6.95
C THR A 345 28.13 -15.09 -7.32
N ASP A 346 29.05 -15.99 -6.94
CA ASP A 346 30.50 -15.75 -7.02
C ASP A 346 30.99 -15.58 -8.48
N CYS A 347 30.28 -16.15 -9.46
CA CYS A 347 30.58 -15.96 -10.88
C CYS A 347 30.02 -14.64 -11.46
N LEU A 348 29.19 -13.90 -10.71
CA LEU A 348 28.63 -12.60 -11.13
C LEU A 348 29.59 -11.44 -10.81
N GLY A 349 30.52 -11.62 -9.86
CA GLY A 349 31.54 -10.64 -9.50
C GLY A 349 32.88 -10.94 -10.18
N LYS A 350 33.16 -10.28 -11.31
CA LYS A 350 34.46 -10.27 -12.03
C LYS A 350 35.15 -11.64 -12.14
N ALA A 351 34.87 -12.34 -13.24
CA ALA A 351 35.75 -13.36 -13.79
C ALA A 351 37.11 -12.75 -14.17
N GLN A 352 38.03 -12.66 -13.21
CA GLN A 352 39.46 -12.58 -13.47
C GLN A 352 40.12 -13.80 -12.82
N TRP A 353 39.80 -14.98 -13.33
CA TRP A 353 40.72 -16.10 -13.19
C TRP A 353 41.95 -15.75 -14.03
N ARG A 354 43.02 -15.30 -13.36
CA ARG A 354 44.34 -15.16 -14.00
C ARG A 354 44.69 -16.52 -14.60
N ALA A 355 44.80 -16.58 -15.92
CA ALA A 355 45.38 -17.71 -16.62
C ALA A 355 46.78 -17.94 -16.03
N GLY A 356 46.93 -18.99 -15.23
CA GLY A 356 48.24 -19.53 -14.90
C GLY A 356 48.79 -20.12 -16.19
N SER A 357 49.67 -19.37 -16.84
CA SER A 357 50.55 -19.86 -17.89
C SER A 357 51.38 -21.02 -17.32
N GLY A 358 51.04 -22.23 -17.73
CA GLY A 358 51.87 -23.44 -17.62
C GLY A 358 52.28 -23.87 -19.01
#